data_AF-A0A930QA00-F1
#
_entry.id   AF-A0A930QA00-F1
#
_cell.length_a   1.000
_cell.length_b   1.000
_cell.length_c   1.000
_cell.angle_alpha   90.00
_cell.angle_beta   90.00
_cell.angle_gamma   90.00
#
_symmetry.space_group_name_H-M   'P 1'
#
loop_
_entity.id
_entity.type
_entity.pdbx_description
1 polymer ?
#
loop_
_entity_poly.entity_id
_entity_poly.type
_entity_poly.pdbx_seq_one_letter_code
_entity_poly.pdbx_strand_id
1 'polypeptide(L)'
;HHTLAWHRTMFAAMAERLAGHTEMVVISFLTRYAKTRRNFPEGRDVTHAERMELGAFIVETARQYGMTVYPCGGGDALAPYGADTGGCMTPRIYERALGRRIHFPHYQPQRRECQCYLGADIGAYDSCPHLCRYCYANTHPARVRRSRLAHDPASPFLIGHAQEGDRIHEARQESWLDRQENLF
;
A
#
# COMPACT_ATOMS: atom_id res chain seq x y z
N HIS A 1 13.88 15.35 -14.36
CA HIS A 1 13.02 16.26 -13.56
C HIS A 1 11.61 15.68 -13.50
N HIS A 2 11.05 15.49 -12.31
CA HIS A 2 9.69 14.95 -12.11
C HIS A 2 8.71 16.12 -11.93
N THR A 3 8.16 16.62 -13.04
CA THR A 3 7.17 17.71 -13.04
C THR A 3 5.75 17.15 -12.94
N LEU A 4 4.77 18.00 -12.61
CA LEU A 4 3.35 17.60 -12.67
C LEU A 4 2.96 17.06 -14.05
N ALA A 5 3.38 17.75 -15.12
CA ALA A 5 3.14 17.31 -16.49
C ALA A 5 3.71 15.91 -16.76
N TRP A 6 4.94 15.64 -16.30
CA TRP A 6 5.54 14.31 -16.40
C TRP A 6 4.70 13.25 -15.68
N HIS A 7 4.25 13.52 -14.46
CA HIS A 7 3.40 12.59 -13.71
C HIS A 7 2.06 12.34 -14.41
N ARG A 8 1.45 13.36 -15.02
CA ARG A 8 0.23 13.23 -15.81
C ARG A 8 0.42 12.29 -17.01
N THR A 9 1.47 12.53 -17.80
CA THR A 9 1.80 11.68 -18.95
C THR A 9 2.04 10.23 -18.54
N MET A 10 2.84 10.01 -17.48
CA MET A 10 3.12 8.67 -16.99
C MET A 10 1.87 7.96 -16.46
N PHE A 11 1.03 8.66 -15.71
CA PHE A 11 -0.20 8.05 -15.18
C PHE A 11 -1.18 7.70 -16.29
N ALA A 12 -1.40 8.60 -17.26
CA ALA A 12 -2.27 8.33 -18.40
C ALA A 12 -1.83 7.07 -19.18
N ALA A 13 -0.53 6.95 -19.46
CA ALA A 13 0.02 5.78 -20.12
C ALA A 13 -0.13 4.48 -19.28
N MET A 14 -0.01 4.57 -17.95
CA MET A 14 -0.25 3.42 -17.07
C MET A 14 -1.73 3.02 -17.04
N ALA A 15 -2.64 3.98 -16.93
CA ALA A 15 -4.08 3.73 -16.90
C ALA A 15 -4.57 3.08 -18.21
N GLU A 16 -4.11 3.57 -19.36
CA GLU A 16 -4.40 2.97 -20.66
C GLU A 16 -3.93 1.52 -20.75
N ARG A 17 -2.67 1.25 -20.37
CA ARG A 17 -2.08 -0.09 -20.44
C ARG A 17 -2.70 -1.10 -19.46
N LEU A 18 -3.31 -0.63 -18.38
CA LEU A 18 -3.92 -1.46 -17.35
C LEU A 18 -5.45 -1.51 -17.47
N ALA A 19 -6.04 -0.82 -18.45
CA ALA A 19 -7.48 -0.82 -18.68
C ALA A 19 -8.00 -2.26 -18.88
N GLY A 20 -9.06 -2.61 -18.16
CA GLY A 20 -9.63 -3.96 -18.17
C GLY A 20 -8.84 -5.01 -17.35
N HIS A 21 -7.63 -4.69 -16.87
CA HIS A 21 -6.85 -5.58 -16.00
C HIS A 21 -6.98 -5.24 -14.52
N THR A 22 -7.40 -4.02 -14.19
CA THR A 22 -7.72 -3.59 -12.83
C THR A 22 -8.84 -2.57 -12.86
N GLU A 23 -9.59 -2.49 -11.76
CA GLU A 23 -10.59 -1.46 -11.52
C GLU A 23 -10.18 -0.52 -10.38
N MET A 24 -9.01 -0.74 -9.77
CA MET A 24 -8.58 -0.02 -8.57
C MET A 24 -7.23 0.64 -8.77
N VAL A 25 -7.15 1.90 -8.37
CA VAL A 25 -5.92 2.70 -8.34
C VAL A 25 -5.73 3.22 -6.93
N VAL A 26 -4.76 2.68 -6.19
CA VAL A 26 -4.42 3.17 -4.85
C VAL A 26 -3.27 4.16 -4.97
N ILE A 27 -3.46 5.39 -4.48
CA ILE A 27 -2.44 6.44 -4.54
C ILE A 27 -2.01 6.92 -3.17
N SER A 28 -0.76 7.36 -3.08
CA SER A 28 -0.23 8.15 -1.97
C SER A 28 0.82 9.11 -2.53
N PHE A 29 0.99 10.26 -1.88
CA PHE A 29 2.05 11.20 -2.25
C PHE A 29 3.32 10.96 -1.44
N LEU A 30 4.45 11.44 -1.94
CA LEU A 30 5.74 11.28 -1.28
C LEU A 30 5.70 11.87 0.15
N THR A 31 5.96 11.02 1.14
CA THR A 31 6.18 11.41 2.53
C THR A 31 7.67 11.33 2.83
N ARG A 32 8.27 12.46 3.22
CA ARG A 32 9.70 12.55 3.50
C ARG A 32 10.02 12.16 4.94
N TYR A 33 10.01 10.88 5.26
CA TYR A 33 10.51 10.39 6.56
C TYR A 33 12.00 10.72 6.76
N ALA A 34 12.51 10.61 7.99
CA ALA A 34 13.93 10.88 8.29
C ALA A 34 14.89 10.09 7.39
N LYS A 35 14.57 8.83 7.10
CA LYS A 35 15.34 7.96 6.20
C LYS A 35 15.24 8.43 4.74
N THR A 36 14.03 8.75 4.29
CA THR A 36 13.77 9.30 2.94
C THR A 36 14.52 10.61 2.71
N ARG A 37 14.53 11.54 3.68
CA ARG A 37 15.27 12.80 3.60
C ARG A 37 16.76 12.61 3.41
N ARG A 38 17.33 11.60 4.08
CA ARG A 38 18.76 11.26 3.95
C ARG A 38 19.08 10.58 2.62
N ASN A 39 18.26 9.63 2.19
CA ASN A 39 18.53 8.80 1.01
C ASN A 39 18.11 9.48 -0.31
N PHE A 40 17.21 10.47 -0.24
CA PHE A 40 16.70 11.24 -1.36
C PHE A 40 16.60 12.73 -0.99
N PRO A 41 17.75 13.40 -0.79
CA PRO A 41 17.80 14.80 -0.36
C PRO A 41 17.16 15.76 -1.35
N GLU A 42 17.23 15.48 -2.66
CA GLU A 42 16.61 16.29 -3.70
C GLU A 42 15.09 16.09 -3.82
N GLY A 43 14.54 15.05 -3.19
CA GLY A 43 13.09 14.91 -3.06
C GLY A 43 12.55 16.10 -2.27
N ARG A 44 11.45 16.69 -2.71
CA ARG A 44 10.77 17.78 -1.99
C ARG A 44 9.39 17.34 -1.54
N ASP A 45 8.84 18.05 -0.56
CA ASP A 45 7.46 17.83 -0.17
C ASP A 45 6.52 18.22 -1.31
N VAL A 46 5.47 17.42 -1.49
CA VAL A 46 4.39 17.69 -2.45
C VAL A 46 3.40 18.61 -1.76
N THR A 47 3.22 19.82 -2.30
CA THR A 47 2.36 20.84 -1.69
C THR A 47 0.89 20.41 -1.74
N HIS A 48 0.05 21.01 -0.90
CA HIS A 48 -1.39 20.74 -0.94
C HIS A 48 -1.98 21.00 -2.34
N ALA A 49 -1.65 22.15 -2.94
CA ALA A 49 -2.11 22.51 -4.29
C ALA A 49 -1.71 21.46 -5.34
N GLU A 50 -0.47 20.98 -5.31
CA GLU A 50 0.01 19.94 -6.22
C GLU A 50 -0.70 18.59 -6.01
N ARG A 51 -0.99 18.23 -4.75
CA ARG A 51 -1.75 17.00 -4.44
C ARG A 51 -3.17 17.09 -4.98
N MET A 52 -3.81 18.26 -4.83
CA MET A 52 -5.16 18.49 -5.35
C MET A 52 -5.17 18.47 -6.87
N GLU A 53 -4.25 19.18 -7.50
CA GLU A 53 -4.15 19.28 -8.96
C GLU A 53 -3.83 17.92 -9.60
N LEU A 54 -2.82 17.20 -9.10
CA LEU A 54 -2.45 15.90 -9.64
C LEU A 54 -3.47 14.83 -9.27
N GLY A 55 -4.00 14.86 -8.04
CA GLY A 55 -5.02 13.93 -7.58
C GLY A 55 -6.31 14.03 -8.40
N ALA A 56 -6.80 15.25 -8.65
CA ALA A 56 -7.97 15.47 -9.51
C ALA A 56 -7.75 14.90 -10.93
N PHE A 57 -6.58 15.17 -11.53
CA PHE A 57 -6.23 14.61 -12.84
C PHE A 57 -6.21 13.07 -12.83
N ILE A 58 -5.61 12.46 -11.80
CA ILE A 58 -5.52 11.01 -11.65
C ILE A 58 -6.93 10.42 -11.55
N VAL A 59 -7.81 11.02 -10.74
CA VAL A 59 -9.21 10.56 -10.57
C VAL A 59 -9.97 10.63 -11.89
N GLU A 60 -9.89 11.77 -12.59
CA GLU A 60 -10.57 11.95 -13.87
C GLU A 60 -10.07 10.93 -14.91
N THR A 61 -8.76 10.77 -15.03
CA THR A 61 -8.14 9.85 -16.00
C THR A 61 -8.46 8.40 -15.67
N ALA A 62 -8.36 7.98 -14.41
CA ALA A 62 -8.71 6.63 -13.96
C ALA A 62 -10.15 6.28 -14.32
N ARG A 63 -11.08 7.22 -14.09
CA ARG A 63 -12.50 7.05 -14.42
C ARG A 63 -12.73 6.77 -15.91
N GLN A 64 -11.99 7.42 -16.81
CA GLN A 64 -12.09 7.18 -18.25
C GLN A 64 -11.73 5.73 -18.64
N TYR A 65 -10.88 5.07 -17.85
CA TYR A 65 -10.46 3.68 -18.05
C TYR A 65 -11.19 2.69 -17.14
N GLY A 66 -12.33 3.08 -16.54
CA GLY A 66 -13.13 2.20 -15.69
C GLY A 66 -12.50 1.89 -14.33
N MET A 67 -11.57 2.72 -13.86
CA MET A 67 -10.90 2.55 -12.58
C MET A 67 -11.40 3.53 -11.52
N THR A 68 -11.43 3.09 -10.27
CA THR A 68 -11.74 3.89 -9.08
C THR A 68 -10.46 4.19 -8.30
N VAL A 69 -10.28 5.46 -7.91
CA VAL A 69 -9.09 5.91 -7.17
C VAL A 69 -9.36 5.89 -5.66
N TYR A 70 -8.39 5.35 -4.92
CA TYR A 70 -8.40 5.27 -3.45
C TYR A 70 -7.18 5.99 -2.87
N PRO A 71 -7.35 7.17 -2.23
CA PRO A 71 -6.27 7.87 -1.55
C PRO A 71 -5.89 7.15 -0.25
N CYS A 72 -4.67 6.62 -0.18
CA CYS A 72 -4.17 5.93 1.01
C CYS A 72 -3.76 6.94 2.09
N GLY A 73 -4.46 6.93 3.23
CA GLY A 73 -4.14 7.81 4.36
C GLY A 73 -4.40 9.31 4.10
N GLY A 74 -5.13 9.63 3.03
CA GLY A 74 -5.26 11.00 2.50
C GLY A 74 -6.45 11.82 3.00
N GLY A 75 -7.29 11.25 3.88
CA GLY A 75 -8.57 11.84 4.26
C GLY A 75 -9.51 12.04 3.06
N ASP A 76 -10.45 13.00 3.19
CA ASP A 76 -11.52 13.20 2.21
C ASP A 76 -11.21 14.27 1.14
N ALA A 77 -9.98 14.75 1.07
CA ALA A 77 -9.62 15.89 0.23
C ALA A 77 -9.94 15.67 -1.27
N LEU A 78 -9.76 14.45 -1.78
CA LEU A 78 -10.03 14.10 -3.18
C LEU A 78 -11.45 13.59 -3.45
N ALA A 79 -12.29 13.43 -2.42
CA ALA A 79 -13.67 12.98 -2.58
C ALA A 79 -14.50 13.89 -3.52
N PRO A 80 -14.37 15.24 -3.48
CA PRO A 80 -15.08 16.12 -4.42
C PRO A 80 -14.76 15.89 -5.90
N TYR A 81 -13.62 15.26 -6.20
CA TYR A 81 -13.21 14.92 -7.56
C TYR A 81 -13.63 13.52 -8.00
N GLY A 82 -14.20 12.71 -7.08
CA GLY A 82 -14.68 11.35 -7.35
C GLY A 82 -13.78 10.22 -6.84
N ALA A 83 -12.82 10.51 -5.96
CA ALA A 83 -12.05 9.45 -5.30
C ALA A 83 -12.90 8.73 -4.22
N ASP A 84 -12.75 7.41 -4.09
CA ASP A 84 -13.36 6.64 -2.99
C ASP A 84 -12.44 6.69 -1.76
N THR A 85 -12.89 7.40 -0.72
CA THR A 85 -12.16 7.59 0.54
C THR A 85 -12.62 6.62 1.63
N GLY A 86 -13.49 5.67 1.29
CA GLY A 86 -13.95 4.59 2.17
C GLY A 86 -12.89 3.52 2.45
N GLY A 87 -11.74 3.55 1.76
CA GLY A 87 -10.60 2.66 1.97
C GLY A 87 -10.39 1.63 0.85
N CYS A 88 -9.12 1.32 0.58
CA CYS A 88 -8.74 0.42 -0.52
C CYS A 88 -8.71 -1.08 -0.16
N MET A 89 -8.92 -1.43 1.11
CA MET A 89 -8.92 -2.84 1.57
C MET A 89 -10.01 -3.05 2.62
N THR A 90 -11.27 -2.90 2.22
CA THR A 90 -12.45 -3.00 3.10
C THR A 90 -13.12 -4.37 2.98
N PRO A 91 -14.03 -4.72 3.91
CA PRO A 91 -14.87 -5.92 3.81
C PRO A 91 -15.48 -6.14 2.43
N ARG A 92 -16.09 -5.09 1.86
CA ARG A 92 -16.68 -5.09 0.52
C ARG A 92 -15.69 -5.52 -0.57
N ILE A 93 -14.45 -5.02 -0.50
CA ILE A 93 -13.41 -5.32 -1.49
C ILE A 93 -12.95 -6.78 -1.37
N TYR A 94 -12.75 -7.27 -0.14
CA TYR A 94 -12.39 -8.67 0.09
C TYR A 94 -13.49 -9.63 -0.38
N GLU A 95 -14.74 -9.40 0.00
CA GLU A 95 -15.86 -10.26 -0.41
C GLU A 95 -16.05 -10.27 -1.92
N ARG A 96 -15.89 -9.10 -2.58
CA ARG A 96 -15.91 -9.01 -4.04
C ARG A 96 -14.78 -9.81 -4.68
N ALA A 97 -13.55 -9.69 -4.17
CA ALA A 97 -12.39 -10.40 -4.69
C ALA A 97 -12.51 -11.92 -4.52
N LEU A 98 -13.10 -12.38 -3.41
CA LEU A 98 -13.29 -13.80 -3.13
C LEU A 98 -14.59 -14.37 -3.72
N GLY A 99 -15.53 -13.53 -4.15
CA GLY A 99 -16.86 -13.96 -4.59
C GLY A 99 -17.65 -14.71 -3.52
N ARG A 100 -17.40 -14.40 -2.24
CA ARG A 100 -17.97 -15.05 -1.05
C ARG A 100 -18.13 -14.05 0.08
N ARG A 101 -19.11 -14.30 0.96
CA ARG A 101 -19.26 -13.54 2.20
C ARG A 101 -18.22 -13.96 3.23
N ILE A 102 -17.85 -13.02 4.10
CA ILE A 102 -16.86 -13.24 5.15
C ILE A 102 -17.44 -12.74 6.48
N HIS A 103 -17.38 -13.58 7.51
CA HIS A 103 -17.66 -13.18 8.89
C HIS A 103 -16.44 -12.49 9.49
N PHE A 104 -16.28 -11.22 9.16
CA PHE A 104 -15.20 -10.40 9.67
C PHE A 104 -15.25 -10.30 11.21
N PRO A 105 -14.22 -10.76 11.94
CA PRO A 105 -14.15 -10.53 13.38
C PRO A 105 -14.04 -9.04 13.69
N HIS A 106 -14.22 -8.67 14.95
CA HIS A 106 -13.89 -7.32 15.36
C HIS A 106 -12.38 -7.09 15.19
N TYR A 107 -12.01 -6.11 14.36
CA TYR A 107 -10.63 -5.72 14.13
C TYR A 107 -10.45 -4.24 14.39
N GLN A 108 -9.37 -3.89 15.11
CA GLN A 108 -9.00 -2.49 15.32
C GLN A 108 -8.16 -2.00 14.14
N PRO A 109 -8.55 -0.92 13.44
CA PRO A 109 -7.77 -0.37 12.35
C PRO A 109 -6.31 -0.11 12.76
N GLN A 110 -5.36 -0.45 11.89
CA GLN A 110 -3.94 -0.32 12.22
C GLN A 110 -3.49 1.14 12.37
N ARG A 111 -4.21 2.06 11.72
CA ARG A 111 -3.96 3.51 11.77
C ARG A 111 -5.28 4.27 11.65
N ARG A 112 -5.37 5.45 12.27
CA ARG A 112 -6.62 6.24 12.35
C ARG A 112 -7.02 6.83 10.99
N GLU A 113 -6.04 7.12 10.17
CA GLU A 113 -6.16 7.78 8.87
C GLU A 113 -6.57 6.81 7.74
N CYS A 114 -6.80 5.53 8.03
CA CYS A 114 -7.07 4.54 6.99
C CYS A 114 -8.10 3.49 7.42
N GLN A 115 -9.03 3.22 6.50
CA GLN A 115 -10.15 2.30 6.69
C GLN A 115 -9.83 0.86 6.24
N CYS A 116 -8.56 0.54 5.99
CA CYS A 116 -8.16 -0.84 5.65
C CYS A 116 -8.46 -1.76 6.84
N TYR A 117 -9.19 -2.83 6.55
CA TYR A 117 -9.70 -3.73 7.56
C TYR A 117 -8.65 -4.75 8.02
N LEU A 118 -7.74 -5.20 7.15
CA LEU A 118 -6.58 -6.01 7.56
C LEU A 118 -5.29 -5.23 7.37
N GLY A 119 -4.37 -5.38 8.31
CA GLY A 119 -3.00 -4.90 8.22
C GLY A 119 -2.05 -5.90 8.86
N ALA A 120 -1.20 -6.51 8.04
CA ALA A 120 -0.12 -7.37 8.51
C ALA A 120 1.15 -7.01 7.74
N ASP A 121 2.27 -6.91 8.45
CA ASP A 121 3.56 -6.64 7.83
C ASP A 121 4.04 -7.91 7.12
N ILE A 122 4.29 -7.80 5.82
CA ILE A 122 4.77 -8.90 4.96
C ILE A 122 6.29 -8.90 4.79
N GLY A 123 7.02 -8.08 5.54
CA GLY A 123 8.45 -7.93 5.38
C GLY A 123 9.16 -7.28 6.56
N ALA A 124 10.48 -7.22 6.46
CA ALA A 124 11.35 -6.62 7.47
C ALA A 124 12.04 -5.37 6.91
N TYR A 125 12.26 -4.37 7.77
CA TYR A 125 13.08 -3.23 7.40
C TYR A 125 14.52 -3.64 7.05
N ASP A 126 15.17 -2.81 6.24
CA ASP A 126 16.54 -3.04 5.81
C ASP A 126 16.75 -4.45 5.18
N SER A 127 15.77 -4.98 4.44
CA SER A 127 15.87 -6.31 3.79
C SER A 127 15.82 -6.24 2.25
N CYS A 128 15.20 -5.20 1.68
CA CYS A 128 14.96 -5.13 0.23
C CYS A 128 16.18 -4.59 -0.53
N PRO A 129 16.78 -5.35 -1.46
CA PRO A 129 17.97 -4.93 -2.23
C PRO A 129 17.70 -3.84 -3.28
N HIS A 130 16.44 -3.48 -3.54
CA HIS A 130 16.14 -2.50 -4.59
C HIS A 130 16.66 -1.09 -4.24
N LEU A 131 16.83 -0.80 -2.94
CA LEU A 131 17.43 0.45 -2.46
C LEU A 131 16.78 1.71 -3.09
N CYS A 132 15.46 1.71 -3.29
CA CYS A 132 14.77 2.85 -3.86
C CYS A 132 15.09 4.10 -3.02
N ARG A 133 15.45 5.20 -3.69
CA ARG A 133 15.85 6.43 -3.00
C ARG A 133 14.74 6.96 -2.08
N TYR A 134 13.49 6.82 -2.49
CA TYR A 134 12.31 7.22 -1.74
C TYR A 134 11.86 6.21 -0.67
N CYS A 135 12.52 5.06 -0.54
CA CYS A 135 12.08 3.99 0.36
C CYS A 135 12.20 4.41 1.83
N TYR A 136 11.09 4.28 2.57
CA TYR A 136 11.08 4.51 4.02
C TYR A 136 11.53 3.27 4.82
N ALA A 137 11.41 2.07 4.25
CA ALA A 137 11.72 0.81 4.91
C ALA A 137 13.23 0.50 4.97
N ASN A 138 14.03 1.09 4.07
CA ASN A 138 15.48 0.92 4.04
C ASN A 138 16.21 2.13 4.63
N THR A 139 17.05 1.88 5.61
CA THR A 139 17.86 2.86 6.31
C THR A 139 19.17 3.11 5.57
N HIS A 140 19.93 2.07 5.24
CA HIS A 140 21.25 2.21 4.59
C HIS A 140 21.63 0.96 3.79
N PRO A 141 22.27 1.09 2.60
CA PRO A 141 22.76 -0.05 1.81
C PRO A 141 23.57 -1.09 2.59
N ALA A 142 24.44 -0.69 3.52
CA ALA A 142 25.24 -1.62 4.33
C ALA A 142 24.38 -2.48 5.27
N ARG A 143 23.30 -1.92 5.84
CA ARG A 143 22.34 -2.70 6.65
C ARG A 143 21.61 -3.70 5.78
N VAL A 144 21.12 -3.28 4.60
CA VAL A 144 20.47 -4.17 3.63
C VAL A 144 21.38 -5.32 3.21
N ARG A 145 22.67 -5.04 2.92
CA ARG A 145 23.65 -6.08 2.59
C ARG A 145 23.83 -7.07 3.73
N ARG A 146 23.98 -6.61 4.97
CA ARG A 146 24.10 -7.50 6.14
C ARG A 146 22.83 -8.35 6.34
N SER A 147 21.65 -7.76 6.27
CA SER A 147 20.38 -8.49 6.39
C SER A 147 20.27 -9.57 5.32
N ARG A 148 20.60 -9.27 4.06
CA ARG A 148 20.55 -10.27 2.99
C ARG A 148 21.50 -11.43 3.19
N LEU A 149 22.70 -11.17 3.72
CA LEU A 149 23.66 -12.24 4.05
C LEU A 149 23.19 -13.10 5.23
N ALA A 150 22.33 -12.56 6.08
CA ALA A 150 21.71 -13.28 7.18
C ALA A 150 20.42 -14.02 6.77
N HIS A 151 20.02 -13.99 5.50
CA HIS A 151 18.90 -14.81 5.05
C HIS A 151 19.31 -16.29 5.06
N ASP A 152 18.50 -17.12 5.70
CA ASP A 152 18.62 -18.57 5.69
C ASP A 152 17.29 -19.17 5.19
N PRO A 153 17.27 -19.88 4.05
CA PRO A 153 16.07 -20.57 3.57
C PRO A 153 15.52 -21.64 4.52
N ALA A 154 16.31 -22.14 5.46
CA ALA A 154 15.86 -23.07 6.49
C ALA A 154 15.20 -22.36 7.70
N SER A 155 15.31 -21.04 7.78
CA SER A 155 14.67 -20.24 8.81
C SER A 155 13.22 -19.90 8.44
N PRO A 156 12.27 -19.91 9.40
CA PRO A 156 10.91 -19.42 9.15
C PRO A 156 10.85 -17.88 9.02
N PHE A 157 11.95 -17.16 9.28
CA PHE A 157 12.03 -15.71 9.19
C PHE A 157 12.54 -15.26 7.82
N LEU A 158 12.11 -14.08 7.37
CA LEU A 158 12.66 -13.47 6.16
C LEU A 158 14.17 -13.24 6.27
N ILE A 159 14.66 -12.89 7.46
CA ILE A 159 16.07 -12.61 7.75
C ILE A 159 16.43 -13.17 9.12
N GLY A 160 17.55 -13.90 9.21
CA GLY A 160 18.08 -14.41 10.47
C GLY A 160 17.24 -15.53 11.08
N HIS A 161 17.37 -15.71 12.39
CA HIS A 161 16.63 -16.70 13.19
C HIS A 161 16.08 -16.01 14.44
N ALA A 162 15.22 -16.72 15.17
CA ALA A 162 14.78 -16.29 16.49
C ALA A 162 15.99 -16.02 17.40
N GLN A 163 15.95 -14.88 18.09
CA GLN A 163 16.97 -14.43 19.02
C GLN A 163 16.53 -14.66 20.46
N GLU A 164 17.51 -14.64 21.38
CA GLU A 164 17.22 -14.67 22.81
C GLU A 164 16.34 -13.45 23.20
N GLY A 165 15.19 -13.73 23.81
CA GLY A 165 14.20 -12.71 24.19
C GLY A 165 13.06 -12.51 23.19
N ASP A 166 13.12 -13.11 22.00
CA ASP A 166 11.99 -13.10 21.07
C ASP A 166 10.78 -13.81 21.68
N ARG A 167 9.60 -13.26 21.42
CA ARG A 167 8.32 -13.83 21.84
C ARG A 167 7.62 -14.39 20.61
N ILE A 168 7.55 -15.72 20.54
CA ILE A 168 6.83 -16.42 19.48
C ILE A 168 5.42 -16.69 19.98
N HIS A 169 4.45 -16.25 19.19
CA HIS A 169 3.03 -16.50 19.43
C HIS A 169 2.50 -17.36 18.29
N GLU A 170 1.63 -18.32 18.60
CA GLU A 170 0.88 -19.00 17.54
C GLU A 170 -0.06 -18.00 16.86
N ALA A 171 0.06 -17.89 15.54
CA ALA A 171 -0.85 -17.08 14.75
C ALA A 171 -2.21 -17.78 14.69
N ARG A 172 -3.29 -17.04 15.00
CA ARG A 172 -4.66 -17.55 14.85
C ARG A 172 -5.02 -17.62 13.36
N GLN A 173 -4.84 -18.79 12.76
CA GLN A 173 -5.12 -19.05 11.34
C GLN A 173 -6.49 -19.73 11.18
N GLU A 174 -7.55 -18.94 11.20
CA GLU A 174 -8.91 -19.42 11.04
C GLU A 174 -9.55 -18.85 9.77
N SER A 175 -10.34 -19.68 9.09
CA SER A 175 -11.13 -19.23 7.95
C SER A 175 -12.34 -18.44 8.43
N TRP A 176 -12.48 -17.20 7.97
CA TRP A 176 -13.67 -16.38 8.18
C TRP A 176 -14.67 -16.45 7.02
N LEU A 177 -14.37 -17.23 5.98
CA LEU A 177 -15.31 -17.46 4.89
C LEU A 177 -16.62 -18.02 5.44
N ASP A 178 -17.71 -17.40 5.04
CA ASP A 178 -19.03 -17.98 5.23
C ASP A 178 -19.14 -19.22 4.33
N ARG A 179 -19.30 -20.38 4.98
CA ARG A 179 -19.40 -21.69 4.31
C ARG A 179 -20.85 -22.15 4.18
N GLN A 180 -21.81 -21.33 4.60
CA GLN A 180 -23.20 -21.66 4.47
C GLN A 180 -23.60 -21.52 2.99
N GLU A 181 -23.83 -22.63 2.32
CA GLU A 181 -24.42 -22.61 0.99
C GLU A 181 -25.85 -22.09 1.15
N ASN A 182 -26.15 -20.93 0.54
CA ASN A 182 -27.50 -20.43 0.48
C ASN A 182 -28.34 -21.43 -0.33
N LEU A 183 -29.11 -22.24 0.40
CA LEU A 183 -30.05 -23.22 -0.13
C LEU A 183 -31.40 -22.56 -0.49
N PHE A 184 -31.41 -21.31 -0.99
CA PHE A 184 -32.60 -20.64 -1.52
C PHE A 184 -32.23 -19.61 -2.58
#